data_AF-A0A355U2U3-F1
#
_entry.id   AF-A0A355U2U3-F1
#
_cell.length_a   1.000
_cell.length_b   1.000
_cell.length_c   1.000
_cell.angle_alpha   90.00
_cell.angle_beta   90.00
_cell.angle_gamma   90.00
#
_symmetry.space_group_name_H-M   'P 1'
#
loop_
_entity.id
_entity.type
_entity.pdbx_description
1 polymer ?
#
loop_
_entity_poly.entity_id
_entity_poly.type
_entity_poly.pdbx_seq_one_letter_code
_entity_poly.pdbx_strand_id
1 'polypeptide(L)'
;DDEFDKRLVELKRPISFFKEEDSCGHIWEELLKKHEQIGLIIDEYGCFQGIITLEDIIETILGLEIIDENDQATDMQQFARERWERRQKRFRTIVLPKDEDKGSQA
;
A
#
# COMPACT_ATOMS: atom_id res chain seq x y z
N ASP A 1 24.00 16.71 -6.46
CA ASP A 1 23.80 17.66 -7.54
C ASP A 1 22.35 17.62 -7.97
N ASP A 2 21.67 18.75 -7.92
CA ASP A 2 20.27 18.85 -8.29
C ASP A 2 20.14 18.85 -9.82
N GLU A 3 19.39 17.90 -10.36
CA GLU A 3 19.19 17.72 -11.79
C GLU A 3 17.89 18.41 -12.25
N PHE A 4 17.88 19.75 -12.21
CA PHE A 4 16.69 20.57 -12.50
C PHE A 4 16.12 20.42 -13.92
N ASP A 5 16.91 19.90 -14.87
CA ASP A 5 16.48 19.70 -16.26
C ASP A 5 15.86 18.31 -16.52
N LYS A 6 15.90 17.38 -15.55
CA LYS A 6 15.30 16.06 -15.69
C LYS A 6 13.78 16.15 -15.76
N ARG A 7 13.18 15.57 -16.80
CA ARG A 7 11.72 15.48 -16.91
C ARG A 7 11.21 14.31 -16.07
N LEU A 8 9.98 14.43 -15.54
CA LEU A 8 9.33 13.37 -14.75
C LEU A 8 9.28 12.01 -15.48
N VAL A 9 9.17 12.01 -16.80
CA VAL A 9 9.19 10.79 -17.63
C VAL A 9 10.49 10.00 -17.50
N GLU A 10 11.59 10.68 -17.19
CA GLU A 10 12.92 10.09 -17.03
C GLU A 10 13.10 9.45 -15.65
N LEU A 11 12.24 9.81 -14.69
CA LEU A 11 12.17 9.22 -13.35
C LEU A 11 11.11 8.11 -13.25
N LYS A 12 10.22 8.01 -14.25
CA LYS A 12 9.14 7.02 -14.26
C LYS A 12 9.73 5.62 -14.31
N ARG A 13 9.35 4.80 -13.32
CA ARG A 13 9.63 3.36 -13.28
C ARG A 13 8.35 2.60 -13.61
N PRO A 14 8.43 1.47 -14.34
CA PRO A 14 7.30 0.55 -14.43
C PRO A 14 6.97 0.01 -13.03
N ILE A 15 5.71 -0.35 -12.83
CA ILE A 15 5.22 -0.97 -11.59
C ILE A 15 4.40 -2.19 -11.98
N SER A 16 4.54 -3.27 -11.22
CA SER A 16 3.70 -4.47 -11.41
C SER A 16 2.28 -4.24 -10.92
N PHE A 17 1.33 -4.88 -11.61
CA PHE A 17 -0.09 -4.84 -11.28
C PHE A 17 -0.54 -6.25 -10.90
N PHE A 18 -1.35 -6.34 -9.85
CA PHE A 18 -1.91 -7.57 -9.32
C PHE A 18 -3.40 -7.37 -9.07
N LYS A 19 -4.14 -8.48 -8.97
CA LYS A 19 -5.56 -8.47 -8.63
C LYS A 19 -5.77 -8.70 -7.14
N GLU A 20 -6.95 -8.32 -6.64
CA GLU A 20 -7.35 -8.57 -5.25
C GLU A 20 -7.37 -10.07 -4.92
N GLU A 21 -7.70 -10.92 -5.90
CA GLU A 21 -7.76 -12.37 -5.73
C GLU A 21 -6.37 -13.06 -5.73
N ASP A 22 -5.29 -12.34 -6.06
CA ASP A 22 -3.95 -12.92 -6.11
C ASP A 22 -3.45 -13.25 -4.70
N SER A 23 -2.93 -14.47 -4.50
CA SER A 23 -2.41 -14.86 -3.19
C SER A 23 -1.14 -14.08 -2.83
N CYS A 24 -0.96 -13.77 -1.54
CA CYS A 24 0.25 -13.11 -1.03
C CYS A 24 1.54 -13.83 -1.46
N GLY A 25 1.53 -15.17 -1.49
CA GLY A 25 2.69 -15.97 -1.94
C GLY A 25 2.99 -15.79 -3.43
N HIS A 26 1.97 -15.66 -4.28
CA HIS A 26 2.17 -15.38 -5.70
C HIS A 26 2.75 -13.97 -5.91
N ILE A 27 2.18 -12.96 -5.26
CA ILE A 27 2.64 -11.57 -5.34
C ILE A 27 4.09 -11.46 -4.85
N TRP A 28 4.41 -12.12 -3.73
CA TRP A 28 5.76 -12.24 -3.18
C TRP A 28 6.76 -12.76 -4.20
N GLU A 29 6.48 -13.91 -4.83
CA GLU A 29 7.37 -14.49 -5.83
C GLU A 29 7.59 -13.58 -7.02
N GLU A 30 6.54 -12.90 -7.50
CA GLU A 30 6.65 -12.01 -8.65
C GLU A 30 7.42 -10.72 -8.33
N LEU A 31 7.18 -10.12 -7.17
CA LEU A 31 7.92 -8.94 -6.70
C LEU A 31 9.41 -9.27 -6.50
N LEU A 32 9.72 -10.43 -5.89
CA LEU A 32 11.10 -10.90 -5.75
C LEU A 32 11.79 -11.13 -7.10
N LYS A 33 11.12 -11.81 -8.04
CA LYS A 33 11.68 -12.07 -9.39
C LYS A 33 12.02 -10.78 -10.14
N LYS A 34 11.22 -9.73 -9.95
CA LYS A 34 11.41 -8.43 -10.62
C LYS A 34 12.29 -7.47 -9.83
N HIS A 35 12.72 -7.83 -8.62
CA HIS A 35 13.41 -6.94 -7.68
C HIS A 35 12.60 -5.65 -7.41
N GLU A 36 11.27 -5.78 -7.36
CA GLU A 36 10.34 -4.70 -7.04
C GLU A 36 9.90 -4.81 -5.58
N GLN A 37 9.82 -3.68 -4.86
CA GLN A 37 9.36 -3.65 -3.47
C GLN A 37 7.89 -3.21 -3.34
N ILE A 38 7.30 -2.69 -4.42
CA ILE A 38 5.94 -2.12 -4.42
C ILE A 38 5.18 -2.64 -5.64
N GLY A 39 3.94 -3.08 -5.42
CA GLY A 39 2.97 -3.45 -6.44
C GLY A 39 1.70 -2.61 -6.36
N LEU A 40 0.95 -2.57 -7.46
CA LEU A 40 -0.36 -1.93 -7.55
C LEU A 40 -1.47 -2.99 -7.56
N ILE A 41 -2.52 -2.81 -6.76
CA ILE A 41 -3.71 -3.66 -6.78
C ILE A 41 -4.78 -3.00 -7.64
N ILE A 42 -5.31 -3.76 -8.60
CA ILE A 42 -6.37 -3.33 -9.50
C ILE A 42 -7.58 -4.27 -9.43
N ASP A 43 -8.77 -3.71 -9.69
CA ASP A 43 -9.97 -4.50 -9.89
C ASP A 43 -10.05 -5.09 -11.32
N GLU A 44 -11.12 -5.83 -11.62
CA GLU A 44 -11.34 -6.46 -12.92
C GLU A 44 -11.64 -5.46 -14.04
N TYR A 45 -11.98 -4.22 -13.69
CA TYR A 45 -12.22 -3.11 -14.60
C TYR A 45 -10.97 -2.22 -14.79
N GLY A 46 -9.86 -2.55 -14.11
CA GLY A 46 -8.60 -1.79 -14.15
C GLY A 46 -8.60 -0.54 -13.26
N CYS A 47 -9.57 -0.41 -12.35
CA CYS A 47 -9.59 0.63 -11.34
C CYS A 47 -8.50 0.36 -10.28
N PHE A 48 -7.88 1.43 -9.80
CA PHE A 48 -6.91 1.37 -8.71
C PHE A 48 -7.63 1.10 -7.38
N GLN A 49 -7.28 0.01 -6.71
CA GLN A 49 -7.74 -0.25 -5.35
C GLN A 49 -6.73 0.20 -4.30
N GLY A 50 -5.43 -0.07 -4.53
CA GLY A 50 -4.40 0.18 -3.54
C GLY A 50 -3.00 -0.20 -3.97
N ILE A 51 -2.07 -0.10 -3.03
CA ILE A 51 -0.69 -0.56 -3.20
C ILE A 51 -0.39 -1.68 -2.20
N ILE A 52 0.57 -2.52 -2.54
CA ILE A 52 1.09 -3.56 -1.66
C ILE A 52 2.62 -3.45 -1.63
N THR A 53 3.22 -3.69 -0.47
CA THR A 53 4.68 -3.71 -0.31
C THR A 53 5.18 -5.11 0.01
N LEU A 54 6.48 -5.34 -0.21
CA LEU A 54 7.09 -6.62 0.09
C LEU A 54 7.11 -6.88 1.60
N GLU A 55 7.30 -5.82 2.38
CA GLU A 55 7.33 -5.79 3.83
C GLU A 55 5.99 -6.24 4.42
N ASP A 56 4.87 -5.67 3.97
CA ASP A 56 3.51 -6.05 4.42
C ASP A 56 3.22 -7.54 4.19
N ILE A 57 3.74 -8.11 3.09
CA ILE A 57 3.57 -9.54 2.78
C ILE A 57 4.34 -10.40 3.79
N ILE A 58 5.56 -10.02 4.16
CA ILE A 58 6.35 -10.75 5.16
C ILE A 58 5.67 -10.66 6.53
N GLU A 59 5.22 -9.47 6.92
CA GLU A 59 4.51 -9.24 8.18
C GLU A 59 3.29 -10.14 8.29
N THR A 60 2.51 -10.23 7.20
CA THR A 60 1.32 -11.09 7.12
C THR A 60 1.68 -12.58 7.27
N ILE A 61 2.79 -13.02 6.66
CA ILE A 61 3.23 -14.43 6.71
C ILE A 61 3.83 -14.79 8.08
N LEU A 62 4.61 -13.90 8.68
CA LEU A 62 5.28 -14.14 9.96
C LEU A 62 4.39 -13.84 11.17
N GLY A 63 3.35 -13.02 11.00
CA GLY A 63 2.48 -12.56 12.09
C GLY A 63 3.19 -11.63 13.07
N LEU A 64 4.23 -10.93 12.61
CA LEU A 64 5.08 -10.04 13.39
C LEU A 64 5.28 -8.76 12.58
N GLU A 65 5.05 -7.61 13.19
CA GLU A 65 5.35 -6.29 12.61
C GLU A 65 6.87 -6.14 12.43
N ILE A 66 7.29 -5.63 11.26
CA ILE A 66 8.69 -5.36 10.97
C ILE A 66 8.91 -3.85 11.08
N ILE A 67 9.68 -3.45 12.09
CA ILE A 67 9.97 -2.04 12.36
C ILE A 67 11.30 -1.69 11.73
N ASP A 68 11.30 -0.77 10.76
CA ASP A 68 12.51 -0.19 10.19
C ASP A 68 13.11 0.86 11.15
N GLU A 69 14.40 1.13 11.01
CA GLU A 69 15.16 2.07 11.84
C GLU A 69 14.58 3.49 11.83
N ASN A 70 13.83 3.82 10.79
CA ASN A 70 13.26 5.14 10.56
C ASN A 70 11.75 5.23 10.87
N ASP A 71 11.14 4.15 11.36
CA ASP A 71 9.71 4.12 11.69
C ASP A 71 9.40 4.86 12.99
N GLN A 72 8.26 5.55 13.01
CA GLN A 72 7.84 6.37 14.16
C GLN A 72 6.90 5.65 15.13
N ALA A 73 6.40 4.48 14.75
CA ALA A 73 5.45 3.69 15.52
C ALA A 73 5.68 2.20 15.27
N THR A 74 5.24 1.37 16.21
CA THR A 74 5.32 -0.10 16.12
C THR A 74 4.33 -0.68 15.12
N ASP A 75 3.17 -0.03 14.93
CA ASP A 75 2.17 -0.35 13.90
C ASP A 75 2.01 0.91 13.03
N MET A 76 2.58 0.86 11.84
CA MET A 76 2.55 1.97 10.90
C MET A 76 1.17 2.16 10.25
N GLN A 77 0.34 1.12 10.19
CA GLN A 77 -1.03 1.21 9.69
C GLN A 77 -1.93 1.97 10.68
N GLN A 78 -1.83 1.68 11.97
CA GLN A 78 -2.52 2.43 13.02
C GLN A 78 -2.08 3.89 13.00
N PHE A 79 -0.77 4.14 12.93
CA PHE A 79 -0.25 5.50 12.85
C PHE A 79 -0.77 6.26 11.62
N ALA A 80 -0.85 5.60 10.46
CA ALA A 80 -1.42 6.18 9.24
C ALA A 80 -2.90 6.55 9.42
N ARG A 81 -3.71 5.67 10.03
CA ARG A 81 -5.13 5.93 10.35
C ARG A 81 -5.29 7.14 11.29
N GLU A 82 -4.54 7.20 12.37
CA GLU A 82 -4.57 8.33 13.33
C GLU A 82 -4.16 9.66 12.67
N ARG A 83 -3.12 9.62 11.83
CA ARG A 83 -2.65 10.78 11.07
C ARG A 83 -3.70 11.25 10.07
N TRP A 84 -4.38 10.32 9.40
CA TRP A 84 -5.47 10.59 8.47
C TRP A 84 -6.65 11.27 9.18
N GLU A 85 -7.11 10.72 10.31
CA GLU A 85 -8.16 11.33 11.13
C GLU A 85 -7.79 12.74 11.60
N ARG A 86 -6.54 12.94 12.02
CA ARG A 86 -6.03 14.26 12.43
C ARG A 86 -6.05 15.25 11.27
N ARG A 87 -5.74 14.81 10.05
CA ARG A 87 -5.83 15.64 8.83
C ARG A 87 -7.27 16.00 8.48
N GLN A 88 -8.22 15.06 8.58
CA GLN A 88 -9.64 15.32 8.32
C GLN A 88 -10.26 16.31 9.30
N LYS A 89 -9.83 16.32 10.57
CA LYS A 89 -10.27 17.34 11.55
C LYS A 89 -9.75 18.75 11.23
N ARG A 90 -8.61 18.84 10.52
CA ARG A 90 -7.91 20.10 10.21
C ARG A 90 -8.27 20.67 8.83
N PHE A 91 -8.60 19.82 7.87
CA PHE A 91 -9.02 20.20 6.51
C PHE A 91 -10.43 19.66 6.27
N ARG A 92 -11.38 20.55 5.97
CA ARG A 92 -12.81 20.28 5.72
C ARG A 92 -13.03 18.91 5.06
N THR A 93 -13.78 18.06 5.76
CA THR A 93 -14.10 16.65 5.53
C THR A 93 -14.07 16.19 4.07
N ILE A 94 -13.06 15.39 3.72
CA ILE A 94 -13.16 14.44 2.61
C ILE A 94 -13.87 13.20 3.19
N VAL A 95 -15.11 12.96 2.78
CA VAL A 95 -15.89 11.79 3.19
C VAL A 95 -15.34 10.59 2.41
N LEU A 96 -14.68 9.66 3.10
CA LEU A 96 -14.43 8.33 2.54
C LEU A 96 -15.75 7.54 2.58
N PRO A 97 -16.13 6.83 1.50
CA PRO A 97 -17.24 5.89 1.58
C PRO A 97 -16.93 4.87 2.67
N LYS A 98 -17.90 4.60 3.55
CA LYS A 98 -17.79 3.53 4.54
C LYS A 98 -17.83 2.20 3.79
N ASP A 99 -16.84 1.34 4.04
CA ASP A 99 -16.97 -0.07 3.70
C ASP A 99 -18.14 -0.62 4.51
N GLU A 100 -19.21 -1.02 3.82
CA GLU A 100 -20.32 -1.71 4.45
C GLU A 100 -19.81 -3.08 4.92
N ASP A 101 -19.81 -3.28 6.24
CA ASP A 101 -19.59 -4.56 6.91
C ASP A 101 -20.38 -5.68 6.22
N LYS A 102 -19.74 -6.42 5.32
CA LYS A 102 -20.20 -7.75 4.93
C LYS A 102 -19.75 -8.74 6.00
N GLY A 103 -20.65 -8.99 6.96
CA GLY A 103 -20.70 -10.28 7.63
C GLY A 103 -20.62 -10.23 9.15
N SER A 104 -21.78 -10.05 9.79
CA SER A 104 -22.12 -10.86 10.97
C SER A 104 -23.63 -10.85 11.18
N GLN A 105 -24.35 -11.71 10.46
CA GLN A 105 -25.54 -12.35 11.00
C GLN A 105 -25.41 -13.85 10.76
N ALA A 106 -25.63 -14.57 11.86
CA ALA A 106 -25.50 -16.00 12.05
C ALA A 106 -26.50 -16.83 11.22
#